data_AF-A0A1G0LAD3-F1
#
_entry.id   AF-A0A1G0LAD3-F1
#
_cell.length_a   1.000
_cell.length_b   1.000
_cell.length_c   1.000
_cell.angle_alpha   90.00
_cell.angle_beta   90.00
_cell.angle_gamma   90.00
#
_symmetry.space_group_name_H-M   'P 1'
#
loop_
_entity.id
_entity.type
_entity.pdbx_description
1 polymer ?
#
loop_
_entity_poly.entity_id
_entity_poly.type
_entity_poly.pdbx_seq_one_letter_code
_entity_poly.pdbx_strand_id
1 'polypeptide(L)'
;EFGAELVILNLRDGVYYGMEDVGGRVWSLLQRPVTVSAIRDTLVAEYNVEPARCGRDVRALLRDLAARGLIEVRESGDGAVA
;
A
#
# COMPACT_ATOMS: atom_id res chain seq x y z
N GLU A 1 11.31 -21.72 -6.71
CA GLU A 1 9.96 -21.66 -6.12
C GLU A 1 9.58 -20.19 -6.05
N PHE A 2 8.51 -19.79 -6.74
CA PHE A 2 8.01 -18.42 -6.68
C PHE A 2 7.34 -18.24 -5.32
N GLY A 3 7.76 -17.21 -4.57
CA GLY A 3 7.09 -16.85 -3.32
C GLY A 3 5.60 -16.65 -3.56
N ALA A 4 4.77 -16.90 -2.54
CA ALA A 4 3.32 -16.80 -2.66
C ALA A 4 2.92 -15.45 -3.29
N GLU A 5 2.48 -15.48 -4.55
CA GLU A 5 1.95 -14.31 -5.23
C GLU A 5 0.62 -13.96 -4.58
N LEU A 6 0.53 -12.74 -4.06
CA LEU A 6 -0.72 -12.28 -3.49
C LEU A 6 -1.63 -11.82 -4.64
N VAL A 7 -2.77 -12.49 -4.79
CA VAL A 7 -3.79 -12.11 -5.78
C VAL A 7 -4.96 -11.42 -5.08
N ILE A 8 -5.31 -10.23 -5.54
CA ILE A 8 -6.47 -9.47 -5.06
C ILE A 8 -7.54 -9.51 -6.14
N LEU A 9 -8.72 -10.01 -5.78
CA LEU A 9 -9.91 -9.95 -6.64
C LEU A 9 -10.72 -8.70 -6.27
N ASN A 10 -10.83 -7.78 -7.22
CA ASN A 10 -11.80 -6.70 -7.11
C ASN A 10 -13.15 -7.17 -7.66
N LEU A 11 -14.12 -7.36 -6.76
CA LEU A 11 -15.45 -7.85 -7.11
C LEU A 11 -16.28 -6.83 -7.90
N ARG A 12 -15.86 -5.56 -7.94
CA ARG A 12 -16.61 -4.49 -8.61
C ARG A 12 -16.45 -4.52 -10.13
N ASP A 13 -15.22 -4.76 -10.59
CA ASP A 13 -14.82 -4.78 -12.00
C ASP A 13 -14.39 -6.18 -12.46
N GLY A 14 -14.29 -7.16 -11.56
CA GLY A 14 -13.92 -8.54 -11.87
C GLY A 14 -12.44 -8.72 -12.20
N VAL A 15 -11.59 -7.75 -11.85
CA VAL A 15 -10.17 -7.72 -12.21
C VAL A 15 -9.33 -8.37 -11.10
N TYR A 16 -8.38 -9.20 -11.53
CA TYR A 16 -7.36 -9.80 -10.67
C TYR A 16 -6.09 -8.95 -10.69
N TYR A 17 -5.58 -8.65 -9.50
CA TYR A 17 -4.34 -7.90 -9.30
C TYR A 17 -3.30 -8.82 -8.67
N GLY A 18 -2.24 -9.11 -9.42
CA GLY A 18 -1.05 -9.78 -8.90
C GLY A 18 -0.17 -8.77 -8.15
N MET A 19 0.22 -9.13 -6.94
CA MET A 19 1.15 -8.37 -6.12
C MET A 19 2.37 -9.23 -5.82
N GLU A 20 3.51 -8.82 -6.38
CA GLU A 20 4.80 -9.45 -6.14
C GLU A 20 5.71 -8.50 -5.34
N ASP A 21 6.73 -9.07 -4.69
CA ASP A 21 7.80 -8.37 -3.98
C ASP A 21 7.27 -7.25 -3.03
N VAL A 22 7.62 -6.01 -3.34
CA VAL A 22 7.30 -4.82 -2.54
C VAL A 22 5.80 -4.53 -2.55
N GLY A 23 5.09 -4.84 -3.64
CA GLY A 23 3.64 -4.66 -3.74
C GLY A 23 2.89 -5.55 -2.75
N GLY A 24 3.28 -6.82 -2.68
CA GLY A 24 2.72 -7.77 -1.71
C GLY A 24 3.03 -7.38 -0.26
N ARG A 25 4.21 -6.81 -0.02
CA ARG A 25 4.58 -6.30 1.31
C ARG A 25 3.75 -5.08 1.71
N VAL A 26 3.58 -4.11 0.81
CA VAL A 26 2.73 -2.94 1.03
C VAL A 26 1.30 -3.37 1.32
N TRP A 27 0.76 -4.32 0.55
CA TRP A 27 -0.57 -4.85 0.81
C TRP A 27 -0.70 -5.49 2.19
N SER A 28 0.29 -6.30 2.59
CA SER A 28 0.30 -6.91 3.92
C SER A 28 0.27 -5.89 5.06
N LEU A 29 0.91 -4.73 4.88
CA LEU A 29 0.89 -3.63 5.85
C LEU A 29 -0.46 -2.91 5.90
N LEU A 30 -1.18 -2.86 4.77
CA LEU A 30 -2.50 -2.21 4.64
C LEU A 30 -3.65 -3.01 5.27
N GLN A 31 -3.40 -4.24 5.75
CA GLN A 31 -4.39 -5.06 6.45
C GLN A 31 -4.91 -4.40 7.74
N ARG A 32 -4.24 -3.35 8.23
CA ARG A 32 -4.69 -2.46 9.32
C ARG A 32 -4.48 -1.01 8.91
N PRO A 33 -5.27 -0.05 9.44
CA PRO A 33 -5.01 1.37 9.22
C PRO A 33 -3.56 1.73 9.57
N VAL A 34 -2.84 2.27 8.60
CA VAL A 34 -1.42 2.58 8.70
C VAL A 34 -1.13 3.87 7.96
N THR A 35 -0.17 4.66 8.47
CA THR A 35 0.22 5.90 7.83
C THR A 35 1.15 5.63 6.66
N VAL A 36 1.10 6.49 5.63
CA VAL A 36 2.01 6.41 4.47
C VAL A 36 3.47 6.47 4.91
N SER A 37 3.79 7.25 5.96
CA SER A 37 5.13 7.32 6.52
C SER A 37 5.56 6.00 7.15
N ALA A 38 4.70 5.32 7.91
CA ALA A 38 5.03 4.04 8.52
C ALA A 38 5.26 2.94 7.47
N ILE A 39 4.49 2.94 6.37
CA ILE A 39 4.74 2.03 5.24
C ILE A 39 6.13 2.29 4.65
N ARG A 40 6.44 3.56 4.32
CA ARG A 40 7.75 3.95 3.79
C ARG A 40 8.88 3.52 4.72
N ASP A 41 8.77 3.83 6.02
CA ASP A 41 9.84 3.57 6.99
C ASP A 41 10.10 2.06 7.14
N THR A 42 9.04 1.26 7.11
CA THR A 42 9.14 -0.21 7.08
C THR A 42 9.90 -0.68 5.84
N LEU A 43 9.54 -0.19 4.65
CA LEU A 43 10.18 -0.60 3.40
C LEU A 43 11.64 -0.12 3.29
N VAL A 44 11.96 1.07 3.78
CA VAL A 44 13.35 1.56 3.83
C VAL A 44 14.19 0.66 4.72
N ALA A 45 13.67 0.26 5.88
CA ALA A 45 14.37 -0.63 6.81
C ALA A 45 14.54 -2.05 6.24
N GLU A 46 13.51 -2.60 5.59
CA GLU A 46 13.52 -3.97 5.07
C GLU A 46 14.36 -4.12 3.79
N TYR A 47 14.32 -3.13 2.90
CA TYR A 47 14.93 -3.23 1.57
C TYR A 47 16.17 -2.34 1.38
N ASN A 48 16.57 -1.58 2.41
CA ASN A 48 17.73 -0.68 2.39
C ASN A 48 17.73 0.28 1.16
N VAL A 49 16.58 0.90 0.89
CA VAL A 49 16.35 1.79 -0.26
C VAL A 49 16.38 3.27 0.13
N GLU A 50 16.59 4.13 -0.85
CA GLU A 50 16.62 5.59 -0.67
C GLU A 50 15.23 6.13 -0.24
N PRO A 51 15.11 6.85 0.90
CA PRO A 51 13.81 7.22 1.47
C PRO A 51 12.92 8.09 0.59
N ALA A 52 13.49 9.03 -0.19
CA ALA A 52 12.69 9.89 -1.06
C ALA A 52 12.15 9.11 -2.26
N ARG A 53 12.95 8.21 -2.84
CA ARG A 53 12.46 7.26 -3.85
C ARG A 53 11.37 6.36 -3.30
N CYS A 54 11.61 5.68 -2.17
CA CYS A 54 10.61 4.81 -1.54
C CYS A 54 9.30 5.56 -1.29
N GLY A 55 9.37 6.78 -0.74
CA GLY A 55 8.18 7.60 -0.50
C GLY A 55 7.41 7.95 -1.78
N ARG A 56 8.09 8.25 -2.90
CA ARG A 56 7.42 8.52 -4.19
C ARG A 56 6.72 7.27 -4.71
N ASP A 57 7.41 6.14 -4.69
CA ASP A 57 6.92 4.88 -5.25
C ASP A 57 5.73 4.34 -4.45
N VAL A 58 5.81 4.37 -3.11
CA VAL A 58 4.69 4.02 -2.21
C VAL A 58 3.48 4.91 -2.47
N ARG A 59 3.65 6.23 -2.59
CA ARG A 59 2.54 7.15 -2.90
C ARG A 59 1.93 6.91 -4.28
N ALA A 60 2.74 6.51 -5.27
CA ALA A 60 2.22 6.18 -6.60
C ALA A 60 1.35 4.91 -6.54
N LEU A 61 1.85 3.86 -5.86
CA LEU A 61 1.11 2.62 -5.67
C LEU A 61 -0.21 2.85 -4.92
N LEU A 62 -0.19 3.54 -3.78
CA LEU A 62 -1.40 3.80 -2.98
C LEU A 62 -2.45 4.60 -3.77
N ARG A 63 -2.04 5.54 -4.62
CA ARG A 63 -2.97 6.28 -5.49
C ARG A 63 -3.62 5.38 -6.54
N ASP A 64 -2.86 4.47 -7.14
CA ASP A 64 -3.38 3.51 -8.11
C ASP A 64 -4.38 2.54 -7.46
N LEU A 65 -4.04 2.00 -6.28
CA LEU A 65 -4.94 1.15 -5.49
C LEU A 65 -6.24 1.88 -5.12
N ALA A 66 -6.14 3.14 -4.68
CA ALA A 66 -7.30 3.95 -4.32
C ALA A 66 -8.18 4.27 -5.55
N ALA A 67 -7.58 4.60 -6.69
CA ALA A 67 -8.31 4.85 -7.94
C ALA A 67 -9.09 3.62 -8.44
N ARG A 68 -8.59 2.42 -8.13
CA ARG A 68 -9.25 1.14 -8.41
C ARG A 68 -10.28 0.74 -7.35
N GLY A 69 -10.43 1.52 -6.27
CA GLY A 69 -11.33 1.22 -5.17
C GLY A 69 -10.89 0.05 -4.29
N LEU A 70 -9.60 -0.31 -4.32
CA LEU A 70 -9.04 -1.41 -3.52
C LEU A 70 -8.73 -0.99 -2.08
N ILE A 71 -8.46 0.30 -1.86
CA ILE A 71 -8.18 0.88 -0.55
C ILE A 71 -8.89 2.23 -0.41
N GLU A 72 -9.02 2.69 0.82
CA GLU A 72 -9.42 4.05 1.16
C GLU A 72 -8.23 4.82 1.72
N VAL A 73 -8.00 6.03 1.23
CA VAL A 73 -7.02 6.96 1.82
C VAL A 73 -7.77 7.98 2.64
N ARG A 74 -7.41 8.10 3.91
CA ARG A 74 -7.98 9.08 4.84
C ARG A 74 -6.91 10.13 5.14
N GLU A 75 -7.27 11.39 4.98
CA GLU A 75 -6.47 12.49 5.52
C GLU A 75 -6.42 12.30 7.05
N SER A 76 -5.23 12.40 7.65
CA SER A 76 -5.15 12.43 9.11
C SER A 76 -5.59 13.84 9.54
N GLY A 77 -6.90 14.01 9.73
CA GLY A 77 -7.53 15.27 10.07
C GLY A 77 -8.83 15.09 10.86
N ASP A 78 -8.75 15.50 12.12
CA ASP A 78 -9.83 15.96 13.01
C ASP A 78 -10.92 14.97 13.49
N GLY A 79 -10.67 14.42 14.67
CA GLY A 79 -11.70 13.90 15.57
C GLY A 79 -11.62 14.62 16.91
N ALA A 80 -11.77 15.95 16.91
CA ALA A 80 -12.08 16.72 18.13
C ALA A 80 -12.92 17.95 17.78
N VAL A 81 -14.08 17.73 17.16
CA VAL A 81 -15.22 18.63 17.33
C VAL A 81 -15.81 18.35 18.72
N ALA A 82 -15.55 19.28 19.65
CA ALA A 82 -16.31 19.42 20.88
C ALA A 82 -17.70 20.00 20.56
#